data_AF-X1DD09-F1
#
_entry.id   AF-X1DD09-F1
#
_cell.length_a   1.000
_cell.length_b   1.000
_cell.length_c   1.000
_cell.angle_alpha   90.00
_cell.angle_beta   90.00
_cell.angle_gamma   90.00
#
_symmetry.space_group_name_H-M   'P 1'
#
loop_
_entity.id
_entity.type
_entity.pdbx_description
1 polymer ?
#
loop_
_entity_poly.entity_id
_entity_poly.type
_entity_poly.pdbx_seq_one_letter_code
_entity_poly.pdbx_strand_id
1 'polypeptide(L)'
;YRPRERAYLMYYAFRIAREGMDPTTVPPMKGVDIEWVHRDGKGKINIAASRNAAEDMVNGYDIVYRPALRSNHTRRLAVDMTISWDGTLAVKNKRGSVVQIAGTPRSGLNHDLIVVGAGYGVLKLVSDPPHWSSDGH
;
A
#
# COMPACT_ATOMS: atom_id res chain seq x y z
N TYR A 1 -3.69 -2.48 -8.49
CA TYR A 1 -2.44 -2.13 -9.21
C TYR A 1 -1.97 -0.77 -8.73
N ARG A 2 -0.70 -0.66 -8.32
CA ARG A 2 -0.06 0.60 -7.97
C ARG A 2 0.90 0.98 -9.11
N PRO A 3 0.65 2.05 -9.87
CA PRO A 3 1.59 2.52 -10.88
C PRO A 3 2.97 2.79 -10.28
N ARG A 4 4.02 2.68 -11.09
CA ARG A 4 5.41 2.84 -10.61
C ARG A 4 5.65 4.26 -10.12
N GLU A 5 5.01 5.23 -10.75
CA GLU A 5 5.00 6.66 -10.43
C GLU A 5 4.44 6.87 -9.02
N ARG A 6 3.30 6.25 -8.72
CA ARG A 6 2.71 6.31 -7.37
C ARG A 6 3.61 5.63 -6.33
N ALA A 7 4.19 4.47 -6.64
CA ALA A 7 5.11 3.79 -5.73
C ALA A 7 6.38 4.62 -5.45
N TYR A 8 6.91 5.31 -6.47
CA TYR A 8 8.01 6.26 -6.36
C TYR A 8 7.66 7.41 -5.42
N LEU A 9 6.53 8.09 -5.65
CA LEU A 9 6.06 9.20 -4.82
C LEU A 9 5.90 8.78 -3.35
N MET A 10 5.18 7.68 -3.11
CA MET A 10 4.97 7.16 -1.75
C MET A 10 6.29 6.78 -1.06
N TYR A 11 7.20 6.11 -1.77
CA TYR A 11 8.48 5.67 -1.22
C TYR A 11 9.33 6.87 -0.77
N TYR A 12 9.58 7.82 -1.67
CA TYR A 12 10.47 8.94 -1.37
C TYR A 12 9.86 9.95 -0.39
N ALA A 13 8.54 10.17 -0.45
CA ALA A 13 7.84 10.97 0.56
C ALA A 13 8.08 10.42 1.97
N PHE A 14 7.87 9.11 2.17
CA PHE A 14 8.11 8.48 3.47
C PHE A 14 9.57 8.60 3.91
N ARG A 15 10.53 8.36 3.01
CA ARG A 15 11.96 8.44 3.35
C ARG A 15 12.40 9.84 3.74
N ILE A 16 11.93 10.87 3.04
CA ILE A 16 12.23 12.26 3.39
C ILE A 16 11.58 12.61 4.73
N ALA A 17 10.29 12.32 4.87
CA ALA A 17 9.49 12.77 6.00
C ALA A 17 9.87 12.06 7.32
N ARG A 18 10.08 10.74 7.28
CA ARG A 18 10.21 9.90 8.49
C ARG A 18 11.58 9.24 8.67
N GLU A 19 12.37 9.07 7.61
CA GLU A 19 13.71 8.47 7.69
C GLU A 19 14.86 9.49 7.56
N GLY A 20 14.54 10.78 7.38
CA GLY A 20 15.56 11.84 7.28
C GLY A 20 16.37 11.81 5.99
N MET A 21 15.83 11.23 4.91
CA MET A 21 16.46 11.25 3.59
C MET A 21 16.61 12.69 3.09
N ASP A 22 17.78 13.00 2.53
CA ASP A 22 18.04 14.30 1.90
C ASP A 22 17.20 14.44 0.61
N PRO A 23 16.29 15.43 0.51
CA PRO A 23 15.44 15.62 -0.66
C PRO A 23 16.22 15.91 -1.94
N THR A 24 17.46 16.41 -1.85
CA THR A 24 18.31 16.69 -3.02
C THR A 24 18.85 15.42 -3.69
N THR A 25 18.76 14.28 -3.00
CA THR A 25 19.31 13.00 -3.46
C THR A 25 18.27 12.11 -4.14
N VAL A 26 17.01 12.54 -4.21
CA VAL A 26 15.95 11.75 -4.82
C VAL A 26 16.17 11.67 -6.34
N PRO A 27 16.32 10.46 -6.92
CA PRO A 27 16.52 10.32 -8.36
C PRO A 27 15.27 10.76 -9.13
N PRO A 28 15.39 11.58 -10.19
CA PRO A 28 14.22 11.97 -10.99
C PRO A 28 13.56 10.76 -11.66
N MET A 29 12.23 10.81 -11.81
CA MET A 29 11.47 9.77 -12.50
C MET A 29 10.71 10.37 -13.69
N LYS A 30 10.96 9.83 -14.89
CA LYS A 30 10.21 10.22 -16.09
C LYS A 30 8.71 10.02 -15.88
N GLY A 31 7.91 11.03 -16.21
CA GLY A 31 6.46 11.01 -16.04
C GLY A 31 5.98 11.41 -14.63
N VAL A 32 6.89 11.79 -13.73
CA VAL A 32 6.57 12.36 -12.42
C VAL A 32 7.12 13.78 -12.36
N ASP A 33 6.23 14.76 -12.37
CA ASP A 33 6.57 16.16 -12.16
C ASP A 33 6.41 16.48 -10.67
N ILE A 34 7.54 16.51 -9.95
CA ILE A 34 7.56 16.79 -8.51
C ILE A 34 8.82 17.57 -8.13
N GLU A 35 8.64 18.59 -7.31
CA GLU A 35 9.71 19.31 -6.63
C GLU A 35 9.88 18.73 -5.22
N TRP A 36 11.00 18.04 -4.98
CA TRP A 36 11.33 17.54 -3.65
C TRP A 36 12.06 18.58 -2.80
N VAL A 37 12.72 19.55 -3.43
CA VAL A 37 13.63 20.51 -2.79
C VAL A 37 12.96 21.88 -2.70
N HIS A 38 12.30 22.13 -1.58
CA HIS A 38 11.71 23.44 -1.32
C HIS A 38 12.79 24.46 -0.99
N ARG A 39 12.60 25.70 -1.42
CA ARG A 39 13.54 26.81 -1.19
C ARG A 39 12.83 27.95 -0.46
N ASP A 40 13.58 28.70 0.34
CA ASP A 40 13.08 29.94 0.95
C ASP A 40 13.00 31.09 -0.07
N GLY A 41 12.51 32.25 0.37
CA GLY A 41 12.41 33.44 -0.49
C GLY A 41 13.73 33.99 -1.00
N LYS A 42 14.88 33.46 -0.55
CA LYS A 42 16.24 33.80 -1.02
C LYS A 42 16.84 32.70 -1.90
N GLY A 43 16.05 31.67 -2.24
CA GLY A 43 16.48 30.54 -3.06
C GLY A 43 17.34 29.52 -2.31
N LYS A 44 17.54 29.64 -0.99
CA LYS A 44 18.28 28.65 -0.21
C LYS A 44 17.39 27.44 0.07
N ILE A 45 17.97 26.24 0.04
CA ILE A 45 17.26 25.01 0.36
C ILE A 45 16.66 25.10 1.77
N ASN A 46 15.37 24.82 1.86
CA ASN A 46 14.61 24.72 3.10
C ASN A 46 14.22 23.26 3.34
N ILE A 47 15.09 22.55 4.08
CA ILE A 47 14.90 21.13 4.41
C ILE A 47 13.63 20.92 5.24
N ALA A 48 13.32 21.84 6.17
CA ALA A 48 12.10 21.73 6.98
C ALA A 48 10.84 21.81 6.11
N ALA A 49 10.78 22.74 5.17
CA ALA A 49 9.65 22.85 4.23
C ALA A 49 9.54 21.62 3.32
N SER A 50 10.67 21.09 2.83
CA SER A 50 10.70 19.88 2.01
C SER A 50 10.18 18.66 2.79
N ARG A 51 10.59 18.55 4.06
CA ARG A 51 10.15 17.47 4.96
C ARG A 51 8.67 17.56 5.29
N ASN A 52 8.15 18.77 5.55
CA ASN A 52 6.73 18.97 5.83
C ASN A 52 5.86 18.62 4.63
N ALA A 53 6.23 19.05 3.42
CA ALA A 53 5.50 18.68 2.20
C ALA A 53 5.53 17.16 1.93
N ALA A 54 6.66 16.51 2.22
CA ALA A 54 6.75 15.06 2.16
C ALA A 54 5.85 14.38 3.22
N GLU A 55 5.72 14.94 4.42
CA GLU A 55 4.79 14.44 5.45
C GLU A 55 3.33 14.63 5.02
N ASP A 56 2.99 15.74 4.37
CA ASP A 56 1.65 15.95 3.79
C ASP A 56 1.31 14.87 2.75
N MET A 57 2.27 14.48 1.92
CA MET A 57 2.11 13.35 1.00
C MET A 57 1.95 12.02 1.74
N VAL A 58 2.75 11.78 2.79
CA VAL A 58 2.65 10.57 3.62
C VAL A 58 1.25 10.45 4.24
N ASN A 59 0.71 11.56 4.75
CA ASN A 59 -0.64 11.63 5.29
C ASN A 59 -1.69 11.45 4.18
N GLY A 60 -1.57 12.14 3.05
CA GLY A 60 -2.52 12.04 1.94
C GLY A 60 -2.57 10.66 1.26
N TYR A 61 -1.51 9.87 1.38
CA TYR A 61 -1.47 8.48 0.93
C TYR A 61 -1.79 7.45 2.04
N ASP A 62 -2.11 7.91 3.25
CA ASP A 62 -2.35 7.08 4.44
C ASP A 62 -1.22 6.07 4.72
N ILE A 63 0.04 6.52 4.58
CA ILE A 63 1.21 5.65 4.70
C ILE A 63 1.55 5.42 6.17
N VAL A 64 1.30 4.19 6.64
CA VAL A 64 1.67 3.75 7.99
C VAL A 64 3.11 3.21 8.03
N TYR A 65 3.46 2.32 7.09
CA TYR A 65 4.77 1.69 6.99
C TYR A 65 5.49 2.09 5.71
N ARG A 66 6.84 2.01 5.70
CA ARG A 66 7.65 2.33 4.52
C ARG A 66 7.14 1.57 3.29
N PRO A 67 6.67 2.27 2.24
CA PRO A 67 6.28 1.63 1.00
C PRO A 67 7.47 0.95 0.34
N ALA A 68 7.26 -0.13 -0.40
CA ALA A 68 8.31 -0.71 -1.23
C ALA A 68 8.30 -0.09 -2.64
N LEU A 69 9.47 0.34 -3.13
CA LEU A 69 9.63 0.87 -4.49
C LEU A 69 9.39 -0.21 -5.57
N ARG A 70 9.71 -1.47 -5.25
CA ARG A 70 9.39 -2.66 -6.05
C ARG A 70 8.52 -3.57 -5.19
N SER A 71 7.27 -3.76 -5.59
CA SER A 71 6.29 -4.55 -4.82
C SER A 71 5.35 -5.33 -5.73
N ASN A 72 4.67 -6.34 -5.18
CA ASN A 72 3.64 -7.08 -5.89
C ASN A 72 2.49 -6.18 -6.39
N HIS A 73 2.20 -5.08 -5.69
CA HIS A 73 1.24 -4.05 -6.15
C HIS A 73 1.65 -3.42 -7.48
N THR A 74 2.95 -3.16 -7.67
CA THR A 74 3.50 -2.62 -8.94
C THR A 74 3.63 -3.67 -10.04
N ARG A 75 3.53 -4.95 -9.69
CA ARG A 75 3.57 -6.08 -10.64
C ARG A 75 2.18 -6.60 -11.02
N ARG A 76 1.11 -6.00 -10.49
CA ARG A 76 -0.28 -6.50 -10.62
C ARG A 76 -0.48 -7.88 -9.97
N LEU A 77 0.32 -8.19 -8.96
CA LEU A 77 0.28 -9.44 -8.21
C LEU A 77 -0.27 -9.26 -6.78
N ALA A 78 -0.61 -8.03 -6.39
CA ALA A 78 -1.26 -7.73 -5.12
C ALA A 78 -2.36 -6.67 -5.26
N VAL A 79 -3.27 -6.69 -4.30
CA VAL A 79 -4.35 -5.72 -4.11
C VAL A 79 -4.59 -5.51 -2.62
N ASP A 80 -4.81 -4.25 -2.25
CA ASP A 80 -5.22 -3.87 -0.90
C ASP A 80 -6.74 -3.83 -0.88
N MET A 81 -7.37 -4.70 -0.09
CA MET A 81 -8.81 -4.82 0.07
C MET A 81 -9.16 -4.95 1.55
N THR A 82 -9.83 -3.91 2.07
CA THR A 82 -10.52 -4.00 3.36
C THR A 82 -11.87 -4.67 3.13
N ILE A 83 -12.06 -5.84 3.75
CA ILE A 83 -13.27 -6.65 3.62
C ILE A 83 -14.00 -6.65 4.96
N SER A 84 -15.31 -6.44 4.93
CA SER A 84 -16.24 -6.65 6.04
C SER A 84 -17.57 -7.18 5.51
N TRP A 85 -18.31 -7.90 6.37
CA TRP A 85 -19.68 -8.33 6.08
C TRP A 85 -20.49 -8.51 7.35
N ASP A 86 -21.81 -8.66 7.18
CA ASP A 86 -22.73 -9.01 8.26
C ASP A 86 -23.30 -10.41 8.06
N GLY A 87 -23.70 -11.05 9.17
CA GLY A 87 -24.32 -12.37 9.15
C GLY A 87 -23.39 -13.48 8.64
N THR A 88 -23.95 -14.39 7.83
CA THR A 88 -23.22 -15.50 7.20
C THR A 88 -22.89 -15.12 5.77
N LEU A 89 -21.61 -15.17 5.40
CA LEU A 89 -21.16 -14.92 4.03
C LEU A 89 -21.27 -16.19 3.20
N ALA A 90 -22.10 -16.15 2.14
CA ALA A 90 -22.17 -17.20 1.13
C ALA A 90 -21.23 -16.86 -0.04
N VAL A 91 -20.21 -17.68 -0.28
CA VAL A 91 -19.20 -17.43 -1.33
C VAL A 91 -18.85 -18.71 -2.08
N LYS A 92 -18.65 -18.63 -3.39
CA LYS A 92 -18.17 -19.78 -4.18
C LYS A 92 -16.69 -20.02 -3.93
N ASN A 93 -16.29 -21.26 -3.67
CA ASN A 93 -14.89 -21.68 -3.67
C ASN A 93 -14.41 -21.99 -5.11
N LYS A 94 -13.11 -22.23 -5.28
CA LYS A 94 -12.51 -22.54 -6.60
C LYS A 94 -13.12 -23.74 -7.32
N ARG A 95 -13.77 -24.67 -6.61
CA ARG A 95 -14.46 -25.83 -7.20
C ARG A 95 -15.88 -25.51 -7.67
N GLY A 96 -16.34 -24.27 -7.47
CA GLY A 96 -17.68 -23.80 -7.84
C GLY A 96 -18.76 -24.03 -6.77
N SER A 97 -18.44 -24.73 -5.68
CA SER A 97 -19.36 -24.96 -4.57
C SER A 97 -19.50 -23.72 -3.68
N VAL A 98 -20.72 -23.46 -3.20
CA VAL A 98 -20.98 -22.39 -2.22
C VAL A 98 -20.55 -22.86 -0.83
N VAL A 99 -19.71 -22.05 -0.18
CA VAL A 99 -19.29 -22.19 1.21
C VAL A 99 -20.02 -21.12 2.04
N GLN A 100 -20.48 -21.51 3.23
CA GLN A 100 -21.11 -20.62 4.20
C GLN A 100 -20.10 -20.28 5.30
N ILE A 101 -19.73 -19.01 5.41
CA ILE A 101 -18.79 -18.50 6.42
C ILE A 101 -19.60 -17.77 7.49
N ALA A 102 -19.93 -18.50 8.56
CA ALA A 102 -20.71 -17.98 9.69
C ALA A 102 -19.84 -17.46 10.84
N GLY A 103 -18.55 -17.84 10.87
CA GLY A 103 -17.61 -17.53 11.94
C GLY A 103 -17.13 -16.08 11.96
N THR A 104 -16.36 -15.75 13.00
CA THR A 104 -15.73 -14.44 13.21
C THR A 104 -14.20 -14.52 13.04
N PRO A 105 -13.49 -13.39 12.82
CA PRO A 105 -14.04 -12.04 12.57
C PRO A 105 -14.80 -12.00 11.24
N ARG A 106 -15.75 -11.07 11.09
CA ARG A 106 -16.45 -10.83 9.81
C ARG A 106 -15.67 -9.84 8.96
N SER A 107 -14.42 -10.19 8.67
CA SER A 107 -13.49 -9.36 7.93
C SER A 107 -12.51 -10.18 7.09
N GLY A 108 -11.63 -9.50 6.35
CA GLY A 108 -10.54 -10.14 5.61
C GLY A 108 -9.59 -11.01 6.45
N LEU A 109 -9.67 -10.97 7.77
CA LEU A 109 -8.90 -11.82 8.69
C LEU A 109 -9.59 -13.13 9.06
N ASN A 110 -10.80 -13.40 8.54
CA ASN A 110 -11.49 -14.65 8.78
C ASN A 110 -10.75 -15.84 8.16
N HIS A 111 -10.50 -16.86 8.97
CA HIS A 111 -9.77 -18.05 8.53
C HIS A 111 -10.42 -18.75 7.33
N ASP A 112 -11.74 -18.92 7.32
CA ASP A 112 -12.43 -19.63 6.23
C ASP A 112 -12.41 -18.82 4.94
N LEU A 113 -12.51 -17.50 5.03
CA LEU A 113 -12.35 -16.62 3.87
C LEU A 113 -10.93 -16.69 3.31
N ILE A 114 -9.91 -16.72 4.18
CA ILE A 114 -8.51 -16.88 3.78
C ILE A 114 -8.31 -18.22 3.05
N VAL A 115 -8.89 -19.31 3.55
CA VAL A 115 -8.84 -20.62 2.88
C VAL A 115 -9.52 -20.58 1.50
N VAL A 116 -10.68 -19.93 1.40
CA VAL A 116 -11.37 -19.73 0.10
C VAL A 116 -10.48 -18.94 -0.86
N GLY A 117 -9.90 -17.81 -0.43
CA GLY A 117 -9.00 -16.98 -1.22
C GLY A 117 -7.76 -17.75 -1.69
N ALA A 118 -7.14 -18.51 -0.79
CA ALA A 118 -5.99 -19.35 -1.10
C ALA A 118 -6.30 -20.40 -2.17
N GLY A 119 -7.53 -20.94 -2.17
CA GLY A 119 -8.02 -21.78 -3.25
C GLY A 119 -7.84 -21.11 -4.61
N TYR A 120 -8.23 -19.85 -4.75
CA TYR A 120 -8.08 -19.05 -5.97
C TYR A 120 -6.65 -18.55 -6.25
N GLY A 121 -5.67 -18.87 -5.40
CA GLY A 121 -4.29 -18.35 -5.52
C GLY A 121 -4.16 -16.90 -5.01
N VAL A 122 -5.10 -16.44 -4.18
CA VAL A 122 -5.08 -15.12 -3.55
C VAL A 122 -4.79 -15.31 -2.06
N LEU A 123 -3.55 -15.06 -1.67
CA LEU A 123 -3.01 -15.33 -0.34
C LEU A 123 -3.05 -14.07 0.53
N LYS A 124 -3.45 -14.25 1.79
CA LYS A 124 -3.56 -13.17 2.78
C LYS A 124 -2.22 -12.95 3.49
N LEU A 125 -1.75 -11.70 3.54
CA LEU A 125 -0.74 -11.30 4.54
C LEU A 125 -1.47 -10.88 5.82
N VAL A 126 -1.34 -11.67 6.89
CA VAL A 126 -2.13 -11.45 8.12
C VAL A 126 -1.64 -10.22 8.90
N SER A 127 -0.34 -9.92 8.87
CA SER A 127 0.24 -8.75 9.53
C SER A 127 -0.11 -7.42 8.85
N ASP A 128 -0.63 -7.46 7.61
CA ASP A 128 -1.10 -6.30 6.85
C ASP A 128 -2.57 -6.54 6.46
N PRO A 129 -3.53 -6.20 7.34
CA PRO A 129 -4.94 -6.55 7.20
C PRO A 129 -5.61 -6.25 5.85
N PRO A 130 -5.26 -5.20 5.08
CA PRO A 130 -5.76 -5.02 3.72
C PRO A 130 -5.04 -5.86 2.65
N HIS A 131 -3.82 -6.34 2.86
CA HIS A 131 -2.99 -6.89 1.77
C HIS A 131 -3.34 -8.33 1.37
N TRP A 132 -3.59 -8.53 0.07
CA TRP A 132 -3.77 -9.83 -0.58
C TRP A 132 -2.89 -9.92 -1.83
N SER A 133 -2.21 -11.03 -2.04
CA SER A 133 -1.28 -11.20 -3.16
C SER A 133 -1.18 -12.64 -3.68
N SER A 134 -0.44 -12.86 -4.76
CA SER A 134 -0.22 -14.19 -5.31
C SER A 134 0.72 -15.08 -4.47
N ASP A 135 1.51 -14.47 -3.57
CA ASP A 135 2.55 -15.15 -2.78
C ASP A 135 2.41 -14.92 -1.26
N GLY A 136 1.45 -14.11 -0.82
CA GLY A 136 1.23 -13.79 0.60
C GLY A 136 2.19 -12.73 1.15
N HIS A 137 2.96 -12.07 0.28
CA HIS A 137 3.93 -11.01 0.61
C HIS A 137 3.72 -9.73 -0.21
#